data_AF-A0A8J4URI8-F1
#
_entry.id   AF-A0A8J4URI8-F1
#
_cell.length_a   1.000
_cell.length_b   1.000
_cell.length_c   1.000
_cell.angle_alpha   90.00
_cell.angle_beta   90.00
_cell.angle_gamma   90.00
#
_symmetry.space_group_name_H-M   'P 1'
#
loop_
_entity.id
_entity.type
_entity.pdbx_description
1 polymer ?
#
loop_
_entity_poly.entity_id
_entity_poly.type
_entity_poly.pdbx_seq_one_letter_code
_entity_poly.pdbx_strand_id
1 'polypeptide(L)'
;MALASVLKSECADFEQPFAFGCEFDDADVGFGETSGERLNFAVKPFEGEEDGIERKIEFLHGTTTLAFKFQHGVIVAVDSRATAGSYIASQTVKKVIEINPYLLGTMAGGAADCSFWERLLARQCRIYELRNKERISVAAASKLLANMVYQYKGMGLSMGTMICGWDKRGP
;
A
#
# COMPACT_ATOMS: atom_id res chain seq x y z
N MET A 1 22.35 -20.94 4.68
CA MET A 1 22.47 -20.60 6.11
C MET A 1 23.26 -19.31 6.29
N ALA A 2 22.60 -18.16 6.09
CA ALA A 2 23.02 -16.82 6.55
C ALA A 2 22.00 -15.83 6.00
N LEU A 3 20.97 -15.49 6.78
CA LEU A 3 20.07 -14.32 6.58
C LEU A 3 18.87 -14.34 7.56
N ALA A 4 18.66 -15.43 8.31
CA ALA A 4 17.59 -15.51 9.30
C ALA A 4 17.89 -14.77 10.63
N SER A 5 19.08 -14.19 10.80
CA SER A 5 19.55 -13.67 12.10
C SER A 5 19.50 -12.15 12.28
N VAL A 6 19.01 -11.38 11.32
CA VAL A 6 19.03 -9.90 11.40
C VAL A 6 17.66 -9.28 11.72
N LEU A 7 16.57 -10.02 11.60
CA LEU A 7 15.21 -9.48 11.83
C LEU A 7 14.67 -9.68 13.26
N LYS A 8 15.51 -10.08 14.22
CA LYS A 8 15.05 -10.45 15.57
C LYS A 8 15.29 -9.41 16.67
N SER A 9 15.87 -8.24 16.39
CA SER A 9 16.42 -7.40 17.46
C SER A 9 15.74 -6.06 17.75
N GLU A 10 14.70 -5.60 17.05
CA GLU A 10 14.07 -4.30 17.38
C GLU A 10 12.55 -4.36 17.24
N CYS A 11 11.92 -5.12 18.13
CA CYS A 11 10.46 -5.07 18.34
C CYS A 11 10.19 -5.26 19.83
N ALA A 12 10.68 -4.32 20.63
CA ALA A 12 10.43 -4.25 22.05
C ALA A 12 10.36 -2.77 22.42
N ASP A 13 9.26 -2.10 22.05
CA ASP A 13 8.86 -0.78 22.58
C ASP A 13 7.43 -0.43 22.10
N PHE A 14 6.52 -1.41 22.09
CA PHE A 14 5.09 -1.18 21.80
C PHE A 14 4.22 -1.65 22.96
N GLU A 15 4.57 -1.25 24.18
CA GLU A 15 3.73 -1.43 25.37
C GLU A 15 3.65 -0.13 26.17
N GLN A 16 2.97 0.90 25.65
CA GLN A 16 2.35 1.92 26.52
C GLN A 16 1.03 2.42 25.92
N PRO A 17 -0.08 2.42 26.69
CA PRO A 17 -1.34 2.98 26.24
C PRO A 17 -1.33 4.50 26.46
N PHE A 18 -1.54 5.27 25.39
CA PHE A 18 -1.81 6.70 25.50
C PHE A 18 -3.24 6.99 25.02
N ALA A 19 -4.09 7.32 25.98
CA ALA A 19 -5.44 7.82 25.75
C ALA A 19 -5.39 9.29 25.36
N PHE A 20 -6.11 9.68 24.30
CA PHE A 20 -6.64 11.04 24.16
C PHE A 20 -7.90 11.00 23.29
N GLY A 21 -9.01 11.48 23.85
CA GLY A 21 -10.34 11.43 23.25
C GLY A 21 -10.56 12.51 22.20
N CYS A 22 -11.36 12.14 21.20
CA CYS A 22 -12.17 13.03 20.40
C CYS A 22 -13.41 12.21 19.99
N GLU A 23 -14.58 12.64 20.45
CA GLU A 23 -15.88 12.01 20.17
C GLU A 23 -16.16 12.01 18.66
N PHE A 24 -16.55 10.87 18.11
CA PHE A 24 -17.04 10.73 16.74
C PHE A 24 -18.25 9.79 16.78
N ASP A 25 -19.41 10.28 16.33
CA ASP A 25 -20.72 9.63 16.48
C ASP A 25 -20.75 8.16 15.99
N ASP A 26 -21.09 7.25 16.91
CA ASP A 26 -21.11 5.77 16.80
C ASP A 26 -22.34 5.18 16.06
N ALA A 27 -22.82 5.82 14.98
CA ALA A 27 -24.11 5.41 14.39
C ALA A 27 -24.06 4.56 13.12
N ASP A 28 -22.90 4.28 12.49
CA ASP A 28 -22.90 3.54 11.22
C ASP A 28 -21.79 2.49 11.01
N VAL A 29 -21.05 2.15 12.05
CA VAL A 29 -20.13 1.00 11.99
C VAL A 29 -20.20 0.28 13.32
N GLY A 30 -20.80 -0.91 13.32
CA GLY A 30 -20.97 -1.74 14.51
C GLY A 30 -19.63 -2.15 15.11
N PHE A 31 -19.06 -1.30 15.96
CA PHE A 31 -17.93 -1.60 16.82
C PHE A 31 -18.43 -1.63 18.26
N GLY A 32 -18.86 -2.81 18.69
CA GLY A 32 -19.10 -3.07 20.10
C GLY A 32 -17.76 -3.14 20.84
N GLU A 33 -17.59 -2.29 21.83
CA GLU A 33 -16.42 -2.21 22.69
C GLU A 33 -16.40 -3.40 23.67
N THR A 34 -15.42 -4.30 23.54
CA THR A 34 -15.07 -5.24 24.62
C THR A 34 -13.55 -5.29 24.78
N SER A 35 -13.11 -4.86 25.96
CA SER A 35 -11.71 -4.85 26.41
C SER A 35 -11.06 -6.24 26.31
N GLY A 36 -10.04 -6.39 25.46
CA GLY A 36 -9.03 -7.44 25.61
C GLY A 36 -8.79 -8.43 24.46
N GLU A 37 -9.27 -8.20 23.23
CA GLU A 37 -9.02 -9.14 22.13
C GLU A 37 -7.86 -8.73 21.21
N ARG A 38 -6.92 -9.65 20.99
CA ARG A 38 -5.91 -9.57 19.92
C ARG A 38 -6.62 -9.23 18.61
N LEU A 39 -6.09 -8.28 17.84
CA LEU A 39 -6.60 -7.93 16.50
C LEU A 39 -6.56 -9.16 15.59
N ASN A 40 -7.62 -9.96 15.62
CA ASN A 40 -7.83 -11.09 14.73
C ASN A 40 -8.28 -10.51 13.39
N PHE A 41 -7.40 -10.52 12.39
CA PHE A 41 -7.74 -10.25 10.98
C PHE A 41 -8.57 -11.39 10.35
N ALA A 42 -9.25 -12.18 11.17
CA ALA A 42 -10.17 -13.21 10.73
C ALA A 42 -11.45 -12.51 10.28
N VAL A 43 -11.66 -12.44 8.97
CA VAL A 43 -12.97 -12.20 8.40
C VAL A 43 -13.91 -13.22 9.03
N LYS A 44 -14.88 -12.77 9.85
CA LYS A 44 -15.91 -13.66 10.38
C LYS A 44 -16.56 -14.35 9.17
N PRO A 45 -16.59 -15.70 9.12
CA PRO A 45 -17.35 -16.40 8.11
C PRO A 45 -18.77 -15.84 8.13
N PHE A 46 -19.28 -15.48 6.97
CA PHE A 46 -20.64 -15.00 6.82
C PHE A 46 -21.59 -16.14 7.22
N GLU A 47 -22.11 -16.10 8.45
CA GLU A 47 -23.21 -16.95 8.91
C GLU A 47 -24.51 -16.38 8.35
N GLY A 48 -24.68 -16.53 7.04
CA GLY A 48 -25.94 -16.29 6.36
C GLY A 48 -26.60 -17.62 6.05
N GLU A 49 -27.82 -17.77 6.55
CA GLU A 49 -28.78 -18.83 6.26
C GLU A 49 -28.74 -19.24 4.77
N GLU A 50 -28.74 -20.55 4.53
CA GLU A 50 -28.58 -21.18 3.21
C GLU A 50 -29.76 -20.88 2.27
N ASP A 51 -29.82 -19.67 1.72
CA ASP A 51 -30.48 -19.45 0.43
C ASP A 51 -29.55 -20.02 -0.64
N GLY A 52 -29.94 -21.17 -1.22
CA GLY A 52 -29.20 -21.98 -2.20
C GLY A 52 -28.85 -21.31 -3.54
N ILE A 53 -28.48 -20.04 -3.53
CA ILE A 53 -27.87 -19.31 -4.62
C ILE A 53 -26.35 -19.47 -4.44
N GLU A 54 -25.77 -20.39 -5.18
CA GLU A 54 -24.33 -20.54 -5.33
C GLU A 54 -23.77 -19.20 -5.83
N ARG A 55 -23.28 -18.35 -4.91
CA ARG A 55 -22.65 -17.06 -5.24
C ARG A 55 -21.30 -17.35 -5.88
N LYS A 56 -21.32 -17.70 -7.16
CA LYS A 56 -20.15 -17.94 -7.98
C LYS A 56 -19.42 -16.61 -8.11
N ILE A 57 -18.34 -16.43 -7.34
CA ILE A 57 -17.46 -15.27 -7.47
C ILE A 57 -16.83 -15.37 -8.86
N GLU A 58 -17.28 -14.53 -9.79
CA GLU A 58 -16.65 -14.39 -11.09
C GLU A 58 -15.28 -13.73 -10.88
N PHE A 59 -14.22 -14.53 -10.95
CA PHE A 59 -12.86 -14.01 -10.86
C PHE A 59 -12.54 -13.19 -12.10
N LEU A 60 -12.64 -11.86 -11.98
CA LEU A 60 -12.10 -10.95 -12.95
C LEU A 60 -10.57 -11.06 -12.93
N HIS A 61 -9.97 -11.22 -14.10
CA HIS A 61 -8.54 -11.42 -14.25
C HIS A 61 -7.86 -10.07 -14.47
N GLY A 62 -6.99 -9.67 -13.55
CA GLY A 62 -6.27 -8.41 -13.66
C GLY A 62 -5.27 -8.22 -12.52
N THR A 63 -4.55 -7.10 -12.57
CA THR A 63 -3.71 -6.64 -11.46
C THR A 63 -4.61 -5.99 -10.41
N THR A 64 -4.48 -6.42 -9.16
CA THR A 64 -5.23 -5.87 -8.02
C THR A 64 -4.23 -5.34 -6.99
N THR A 65 -4.30 -4.03 -6.77
CA THR A 65 -3.53 -3.35 -5.73
C THR A 65 -4.51 -2.57 -4.86
N LEU A 66 -4.31 -2.62 -3.55
CA LEU A 66 -5.09 -1.85 -2.59
C LEU A 66 -4.17 -1.31 -1.50
N ALA A 67 -4.49 -0.12 -1.03
CA ALA A 67 -3.84 0.47 0.13
C ALA A 67 -4.89 1.21 0.95
N PHE A 68 -4.79 1.10 2.26
CA PHE A 68 -5.65 1.84 3.16
C PHE A 68 -4.86 2.34 4.37
N LYS A 69 -5.28 3.50 4.85
CA LYS A 69 -4.75 4.14 6.05
C LYS A 69 -5.58 3.71 7.25
N PHE A 70 -4.92 3.48 8.37
CA PHE A 70 -5.52 3.18 9.65
C PHE A 70 -4.72 3.89 10.75
N GLN A 71 -5.17 3.80 12.01
CA GLN A 71 -4.58 4.56 13.13
C GLN A 71 -3.05 4.34 13.28
N HIS A 72 -2.56 3.14 13.00
CA HIS A 72 -1.15 2.79 13.18
C HIS A 72 -0.33 2.85 11.87
N GLY A 73 -0.90 3.36 10.76
CA GLY A 73 -0.15 3.56 9.52
C GLY A 73 -0.91 3.26 8.24
N VAL A 74 -0.19 2.70 7.28
CA VAL A 74 -0.73 2.32 5.97
C VAL A 74 -0.40 0.87 5.71
N ILE A 75 -1.39 0.10 5.28
CA ILE A 75 -1.18 -1.26 4.76
C ILE A 75 -1.30 -1.20 3.24
N VAL A 76 -0.36 -1.83 2.55
CA VAL A 76 -0.36 -2.00 1.10
C VAL A 76 -0.43 -3.49 0.82
N ALA A 77 -1.45 -3.92 0.06
CA ALA A 77 -1.59 -5.30 -0.38
C ALA A 77 -1.70 -5.34 -1.91
N VAL A 78 -0.98 -6.28 -2.51
CA VAL A 78 -0.92 -6.45 -3.97
C VAL A 78 -0.94 -7.93 -4.32
N ASP A 79 -1.49 -8.25 -5.49
CA ASP A 79 -1.30 -9.56 -6.09
C ASP A 79 0.08 -9.66 -6.79
N SER A 80 0.50 -10.88 -7.13
CA SER A 80 1.81 -11.15 -7.75
C SER A 80 1.73 -11.67 -9.19
N ARG A 81 0.52 -11.78 -9.76
CA ARG A 81 0.29 -12.34 -11.09
C ARG A 81 0.50 -11.27 -12.17
N ALA A 82 1.29 -11.56 -13.19
CA ALA A 82 1.43 -10.74 -14.39
C ALA A 82 1.04 -11.55 -15.62
N THR A 83 0.27 -10.92 -16.51
CA THR A 83 -0.25 -11.55 -17.73
C THR A 83 0.23 -10.79 -18.97
N ALA A 84 0.36 -11.51 -20.08
CA ALA A 84 0.61 -10.98 -21.41
C ALA A 84 -0.55 -11.42 -22.31
N GLY A 85 -1.64 -10.65 -22.29
CA GLY A 85 -2.92 -11.07 -22.88
C GLY A 85 -3.56 -12.19 -22.06
N SER A 86 -3.90 -13.31 -22.71
CA SER A 86 -4.46 -14.50 -22.06
C SER A 86 -3.41 -15.38 -21.36
N TYR A 87 -2.12 -15.16 -21.64
CA TYR A 87 -1.03 -15.95 -21.07
C TYR A 87 -0.55 -15.38 -19.73
N ILE A 88 -0.42 -16.23 -18.70
CA ILE A 88 0.18 -15.84 -17.43
C ILE A 88 1.70 -15.88 -17.58
N ALA A 89 2.32 -14.70 -17.65
CA ALA A 89 3.76 -14.56 -17.81
C ALA A 89 4.53 -14.92 -16.53
N SER A 90 4.02 -14.50 -15.38
CA SER A 90 4.63 -14.81 -14.08
C SER A 90 3.60 -14.74 -12.94
N GLN A 91 3.84 -15.50 -11.88
CA GLN A 91 3.03 -15.49 -10.65
C GLN A 91 3.78 -14.90 -9.45
N THR A 92 5.00 -14.41 -9.64
CA THR A 92 5.91 -13.96 -8.58
C THR A 92 6.39 -12.53 -8.77
N VAL A 93 5.65 -11.72 -9.53
CA VAL A 93 6.01 -10.31 -9.76
C VAL A 93 5.80 -9.51 -8.48
N LYS A 94 6.82 -8.75 -8.11
CA LYS A 94 6.74 -7.80 -6.99
C LYS A 94 6.09 -6.52 -7.49
N LYS A 95 4.81 -6.33 -7.15
CA LYS A 95 4.05 -5.12 -7.51
C LYS A 95 4.13 -4.02 -6.46
N VAL A 96 4.77 -4.27 -5.33
CA VAL A 96 5.22 -3.20 -4.43
C VAL A 96 6.64 -2.83 -4.83
N ILE A 97 6.86 -1.56 -5.13
CA ILE A 97 8.16 -1.00 -5.47
C ILE A 97 8.63 -0.20 -4.27
N GLU A 98 9.81 -0.53 -3.78
CA GLU A 98 10.48 0.20 -2.70
C GLU A 98 11.14 1.45 -3.30
N ILE A 99 10.49 2.61 -3.15
CA ILE A 99 11.00 3.88 -3.67
C ILE A 99 12.15 4.37 -2.77
N ASN A 100 11.90 4.36 -1.46
CA ASN A 100 12.85 4.69 -0.40
C ASN A 100 12.52 3.84 0.83
N PRO A 101 13.40 3.76 1.85
CA PRO A 101 13.09 3.05 3.09
C PRO A 101 11.82 3.52 3.84
N TYR A 102 11.24 4.67 3.45
CA TYR A 102 10.03 5.26 4.03
C TYR A 102 8.91 5.53 3.01
N LEU A 103 9.10 5.19 1.73
CA LEU A 103 8.10 5.37 0.66
C LEU A 103 7.94 4.09 -0.15
N LEU A 104 6.69 3.67 -0.33
CA LEU A 104 6.29 2.55 -1.17
C LEU A 104 5.45 3.05 -2.35
N GLY A 105 5.69 2.46 -3.50
CA GLY A 105 4.88 2.61 -4.70
C GLY A 105 4.18 1.29 -5.07
N THR A 106 3.10 1.38 -5.83
CA THR A 106 2.39 0.18 -6.33
C THR A 106 2.35 0.15 -7.84
N MET A 107 2.55 -1.01 -8.42
CA MET A 107 2.50 -1.21 -9.86
C MET A 107 1.10 -1.64 -10.32
N ALA A 108 0.38 -0.75 -11.00
CA ALA A 108 -0.78 -1.10 -11.82
C ALA A 108 -0.74 -0.39 -13.18
N GLY A 109 -1.18 -1.07 -14.23
CA GLY A 109 -1.00 -0.63 -15.62
C GLY A 109 0.26 -1.23 -16.26
N GLY A 110 0.98 -0.44 -17.04
CA GLY A 110 2.24 -0.82 -17.67
C GLY A 110 3.32 -1.11 -16.64
N ALA A 111 3.78 -2.37 -16.58
CA ALA A 111 4.80 -2.79 -15.62
C ALA A 111 6.12 -2.02 -15.79
N ALA A 112 6.51 -1.76 -17.04
CA ALA A 112 7.71 -0.99 -17.37
C ALA A 112 7.57 0.49 -16.98
N ASP A 113 6.42 1.10 -17.28
CA ASP A 113 6.13 2.50 -16.96
C ASP A 113 6.22 2.73 -15.44
N CYS A 114 5.53 1.91 -14.66
CA CYS A 114 5.55 1.98 -13.19
C CYS A 114 6.99 1.86 -12.65
N SER A 115 7.69 0.80 -13.06
CA SER A 115 9.05 0.53 -12.59
C SER A 115 10.03 1.66 -12.93
N PHE A 116 9.92 2.23 -14.12
CA PHE A 116 10.82 3.28 -14.59
C PHE A 116 10.57 4.60 -13.87
N TRP A 117 9.32 5.06 -13.85
CA TRP A 117 8.97 6.37 -13.29
C TRP A 117 9.09 6.40 -11.76
N GLU A 118 8.80 5.29 -11.06
CA GLU A 118 9.00 5.23 -9.61
C GLU A 118 10.49 5.18 -9.24
N ARG A 119 11.33 4.51 -10.02
CA ARG A 119 12.79 4.57 -9.86
C ARG A 119 13.33 5.97 -10.14
N LEU A 120 12.76 6.67 -11.11
CA LEU A 120 13.09 8.07 -11.38
C LEU A 120 12.69 8.98 -10.21
N LEU A 121 11.52 8.73 -9.62
CA LEU A 121 11.03 9.42 -8.44
C LEU A 121 11.96 9.19 -7.24
N ALA A 122 12.40 7.95 -7.00
CA ALA A 122 13.37 7.62 -5.94
C ALA A 122 14.64 8.47 -6.06
N ARG A 123 15.20 8.59 -7.27
CA ARG A 123 16.35 9.45 -7.55
C ARG A 123 16.06 10.91 -7.21
N GLN A 124 14.90 11.43 -7.61
CA GLN A 124 14.52 12.82 -7.36
C GLN A 124 14.32 13.09 -5.86
N CYS A 125 13.69 12.17 -5.14
CA CYS A 125 13.53 12.21 -3.69
C CYS A 125 14.89 12.23 -2.98
N ARG A 126 15.84 11.42 -3.45
CA ARG A 126 17.19 11.40 -2.89
C ARG A 126 17.95 12.70 -3.11
N ILE A 127 17.82 13.32 -4.29
CA ILE A 127 18.42 14.64 -4.57
C ILE A 127 17.81 15.71 -3.67
N TYR A 128 16.49 15.69 -3.47
CA TYR A 128 15.80 16.61 -2.56
C TYR A 128 16.34 16.49 -1.14
N GLU A 129 16.48 15.26 -0.65
CA GLU A 129 17.01 14.96 0.68
C GLU A 129 18.43 15.50 0.88
N LEU A 130 19.31 15.34 -0.10
CA LEU A 130 20.69 15.83 -0.03
C LEU A 130 20.77 17.37 -0.07
N ARG A 131 19.89 18.04 -0.81
CA ARG A 131 19.88 19.50 -0.93
C ARG A 131 19.34 20.19 0.32
N ASN A 132 18.24 19.66 0.86
CA ASN A 132 17.53 20.28 1.97
C ASN A 132 17.91 19.71 3.33
N LYS A 133 18.67 18.60 3.36
CA LYS A 133 18.98 17.82 4.57
C LYS A 133 17.73 17.34 5.30
N GLU A 134 16.64 17.17 4.57
CA GLU A 134 15.33 16.77 5.09
C GLU A 134 14.66 15.80 4.12
N ARG A 135 13.98 14.78 4.65
CA ARG A 135 13.21 13.82 3.85
C ARG A 135 12.06 14.52 3.14
N ILE A 136 11.71 14.04 1.95
CA ILE A 136 10.58 14.57 1.20
C ILE A 136 9.26 14.13 1.82
N SER A 137 8.25 15.00 1.81
CA SER A 137 6.88 14.64 2.19
C SER A 137 6.22 13.73 1.15
N VAL A 138 5.29 12.88 1.60
CA VAL A 138 4.51 11.99 0.71
C VAL A 138 3.73 12.82 -0.32
N ALA A 139 3.16 13.96 0.13
CA ALA A 139 2.45 14.89 -0.75
C ALA A 139 3.34 15.55 -1.81
N ALA A 140 4.59 15.88 -1.47
CA ALA A 140 5.52 16.43 -2.45
C ALA A 140 6.01 15.36 -3.44
N ALA A 141 6.29 14.14 -2.96
CA ALA A 141 6.69 13.03 -3.82
C ALA A 141 5.59 12.66 -4.83
N SER A 142 4.34 12.54 -4.39
CA SER A 142 3.20 12.25 -5.28
C SER A 142 2.98 13.37 -6.31
N LYS A 143 3.12 14.64 -5.90
CA LYS A 143 2.99 15.78 -6.82
C LYS A 143 4.12 15.84 -7.84
N LEU A 144 5.36 15.53 -7.45
CA LEU A 144 6.49 15.44 -8.37
C LEU A 144 6.24 14.36 -9.42
N LEU A 145 5.77 13.18 -9.01
CA LEU A 145 5.43 12.11 -9.95
C LEU A 145 4.34 12.53 -10.92
N ALA A 146 3.25 13.10 -10.40
CA ALA A 146 2.14 13.59 -11.22
C ALA A 146 2.62 14.61 -12.26
N ASN A 147 3.50 15.55 -11.87
CA ASN A 147 4.04 16.56 -12.78
C ASN A 147 4.94 15.94 -13.86
N MET A 148 5.77 14.94 -13.52
CA MET A 148 6.61 14.23 -14.50
C MET A 148 5.75 13.48 -15.52
N VAL A 149 4.76 12.71 -15.05
CA VAL A 149 3.89 11.91 -15.92
C VAL A 149 2.97 12.79 -16.77
N TYR A 150 2.52 13.93 -16.25
CA TYR A 150 1.64 14.86 -16.98
C TYR A 150 2.29 15.41 -18.26
N GLN A 151 3.62 15.56 -18.29
CA GLN A 151 4.34 15.99 -19.50
C GLN A 151 4.18 15.01 -20.67
N TYR A 152 3.85 13.75 -20.38
CA TYR A 152 3.67 12.68 -21.36
C TYR A 152 2.18 12.37 -21.61
N LYS A 153 1.28 13.26 -21.19
CA LYS A 153 -0.17 13.10 -21.41
C LYS A 153 -0.46 12.98 -22.92
N GLY A 154 -1.16 11.91 -23.30
CA GLY A 154 -1.51 11.61 -24.69
C GLY A 154 -0.46 10.81 -25.47
N MET A 155 0.67 10.44 -24.86
CA MET A 155 1.72 9.64 -25.51
C MET A 155 1.61 8.13 -25.22
N GLY A 156 0.50 7.68 -24.63
CA GLY A 156 0.24 6.25 -24.40
C GLY A 156 0.87 5.64 -23.14
N LEU A 157 1.30 6.46 -22.15
CA LEU A 157 1.70 5.93 -20.85
C LEU A 157 0.51 5.31 -20.11
N SER A 158 0.73 4.14 -19.49
CA SER A 158 -0.26 3.45 -18.67
C SER A 158 0.30 3.25 -17.27
N MET A 159 -0.07 4.13 -16.33
CA MET A 159 0.43 4.09 -14.97
C MET A 159 -0.69 4.42 -13.97
N GLY A 160 -0.96 3.48 -13.07
CA GLY A 160 -1.77 3.67 -11.88
C GLY A 160 -0.96 3.24 -10.67
N THR A 161 -0.37 4.19 -9.95
CA THR A 161 0.44 3.91 -8.75
C THR A 161 -0.09 4.67 -7.55
N MET A 162 -0.07 4.02 -6.40
CA MET A 162 -0.33 4.62 -5.10
C MET A 162 1.00 4.88 -4.42
N ILE A 163 1.22 6.13 -4.00
CA ILE A 163 2.41 6.50 -3.21
C ILE A 163 2.01 6.47 -1.74
N CYS A 164 2.59 5.52 -1.01
CA CYS A 164 2.32 5.30 0.40
C CYS A 164 3.58 5.62 1.21
N GLY A 165 3.42 6.20 2.38
CA GLY A 165 4.54 6.46 3.28
C GLY A 165 4.08 7.16 4.53
N TRP A 166 5.02 7.41 5.43
CA TRP A 166 4.77 8.15 6.66
C TRP A 166 5.44 9.51 6.61
N ASP A 167 4.68 10.57 6.84
CA ASP A 167 5.15 11.95 6.82
C ASP A 167 5.02 12.62 8.21
N LYS A 168 5.52 13.84 8.35
CA LYS A 168 5.38 14.68 9.55
C LYS A 168 3.91 14.92 9.95
N ARG A 169 2.98 14.76 9.00
CA ARG A 169 1.53 14.91 9.21
C ARG A 169 0.81 13.58 9.46
N GLY A 170 1.56 12.50 9.67
CA GLY A 170 1.04 11.15 9.83
C GLY A 170 1.11 10.31 8.55
N PRO A 171 0.39 9.17 8.52
CA PRO A 171 0.27 8.31 7.36
C PRO A 171 -0.63 8.90 6.26
#